data_AF-A0A4C1THW4-F1
#
_entry.id   AF-A0A4C1THW4-F1
#
_cell.length_a   1.000
_cell.length_b   1.000
_cell.length_c   1.000
_cell.angle_alpha   90.00
_cell.angle_beta   90.00
_cell.angle_gamma   90.00
#
_symmetry.space_group_name_H-M   'P 1'
#
loop_
_entity.id
_entity.type
_entity.pdbx_description
1 polymer ?
#
loop_
_entity_poly.entity_id
_entity_poly.type
_entity_poly.pdbx_seq_one_letter_code
_entity_poly.pdbx_strand_id
1 'polypeptide(L)'
;MSVLKKIKEQLINDGSSTEKEKYLGAKEIKTEAEEILNNDKDELFLVISDLQWLSIYLQKMREENVNNVYLHDLLIGSRVEIPENELLKRNPDLEARCVKLRAQQEAREYRKMTKSVDNVRIKFPEDTIAYQLKHLNRQLIAVGQFIISIFAGFLFGFRGIELMIGTLDFGFRLLLGVMCALIITLAEIYFLAKKLNEEATFMETVQLEGQQNM
;
A
#
# COMPACT_ATOMS: atom_id res chain seq x y z
N MET A 1 -38.75 -4.89 -27.02
CA MET A 1 -39.45 -6.05 -26.39
C MET A 1 -38.94 -7.32 -27.04
N SER A 2 -38.69 -8.42 -26.30
CA SER A 2 -38.07 -9.63 -26.87
C SER A 2 -38.97 -10.31 -27.91
N VAL A 3 -38.43 -10.51 -29.11
CA VAL A 3 -39.08 -11.17 -30.26
C VAL A 3 -39.62 -12.54 -29.89
N LEU A 4 -38.85 -13.28 -29.08
CA LEU A 4 -39.16 -14.63 -28.67
C LEU A 4 -40.36 -14.70 -27.72
N LYS A 5 -40.64 -13.63 -26.97
CA LYS A 5 -41.85 -13.57 -26.15
C LYS A 5 -43.12 -13.50 -27.00
N LYS A 6 -43.09 -12.71 -28.08
CA LYS A 6 -44.20 -12.52 -29.02
C LYS A 6 -44.46 -13.79 -29.85
N ILE A 7 -43.38 -14.44 -30.31
CA ILE A 7 -43.44 -15.73 -31.03
C ILE A 7 -43.95 -16.86 -30.12
N LYS A 8 -43.52 -16.89 -28.85
CA LYS A 8 -43.97 -17.89 -27.88
C LYS A 8 -45.45 -17.73 -27.51
N GLU A 9 -45.95 -16.50 -27.43
CA GLU A 9 -47.39 -16.23 -27.24
C GLU A 9 -48.25 -16.69 -28.43
N GLN A 10 -47.74 -16.59 -29.66
CA GLN A 10 -48.45 -17.08 -30.86
C GLN A 10 -48.39 -18.61 -31.02
N LEU A 11 -47.25 -19.25 -30.74
CA LEU A 11 -47.12 -20.72 -30.81
C LEU A 11 -47.97 -21.47 -29.76
N ILE A 12 -48.34 -20.81 -28.67
CA ILE A 12 -49.23 -21.38 -27.64
C ILE A 12 -50.70 -21.43 -28.15
N ASN A 13 -51.05 -20.66 -29.18
CA ASN A 13 -52.43 -20.54 -29.66
C ASN A 13 -52.79 -21.54 -30.78
N ASP A 14 -51.81 -22.10 -31.50
CA ASP A 14 -52.02 -22.95 -32.70
C ASP A 14 -51.88 -24.46 -32.46
N GLY A 15 -52.12 -24.90 -31.23
CA GLY A 15 -52.05 -26.31 -30.86
C GLY A 15 -53.18 -27.18 -31.40
N SER A 16 -53.21 -27.52 -32.70
CA SER A 16 -53.64 -28.85 -33.17
C SER A 16 -53.32 -29.12 -34.65
N SER A 17 -52.72 -30.30 -34.91
CA SER A 17 -52.90 -31.16 -36.12
C SER A 17 -51.80 -31.19 -37.21
N THR A 18 -50.77 -32.00 -36.93
CA THR A 18 -50.21 -33.07 -37.78
C THR A 18 -49.83 -32.82 -39.27
N GLU A 19 -48.50 -32.75 -39.47
CA GLU A 19 -47.67 -33.25 -40.59
C GLU A 19 -47.84 -32.73 -42.03
N LYS A 20 -48.94 -32.07 -42.43
CA LYS A 20 -48.99 -31.36 -43.74
C LYS A 20 -48.68 -29.87 -43.67
N GLU A 21 -48.66 -29.28 -42.49
CA GLU A 21 -48.43 -27.84 -42.29
C GLU A 21 -46.94 -27.45 -42.23
N LYS A 22 -46.00 -28.39 -42.13
CA LYS A 22 -44.57 -28.08 -41.94
C LYS A 22 -43.94 -27.32 -43.13
N TYR A 23 -44.47 -27.48 -44.34
CA TYR A 23 -44.01 -26.77 -45.55
C TYR A 23 -44.82 -25.51 -45.87
N LEU A 24 -46.05 -25.39 -45.35
CA LEU A 24 -46.90 -24.21 -45.51
C LEU A 24 -46.63 -23.19 -44.41
N GLY A 25 -46.51 -23.64 -43.15
CA GLY A 25 -46.12 -22.85 -42.00
C GLY A 25 -44.70 -22.30 -42.09
N ALA A 26 -43.74 -23.00 -42.71
CA ALA A 26 -42.42 -22.42 -42.98
C ALA A 26 -42.45 -21.28 -44.01
N LYS A 27 -43.50 -21.21 -44.83
CA LYS A 27 -43.72 -20.16 -45.84
C LYS A 27 -44.53 -19.00 -45.25
N GLU A 28 -45.51 -19.29 -44.40
CA GLU A 28 -46.27 -18.30 -43.63
C GLU A 28 -45.38 -17.62 -42.58
N ILE A 29 -44.54 -18.36 -41.84
CA ILE A 29 -43.55 -17.79 -40.90
C ILE A 29 -42.52 -16.91 -41.61
N LYS A 30 -42.14 -17.22 -42.86
CA LYS A 30 -41.25 -16.36 -43.66
C LYS A 30 -41.96 -15.09 -44.12
N THR A 31 -43.22 -15.19 -44.53
CA THR A 31 -44.03 -14.07 -45.03
C THR A 31 -44.42 -13.13 -43.88
N GLU A 32 -44.75 -13.67 -42.70
CA GLU A 32 -45.06 -12.90 -41.50
C GLU A 32 -43.82 -12.31 -40.83
N ALA A 33 -42.67 -12.98 -40.88
CA ALA A 33 -41.40 -12.39 -40.46
C ALA A 33 -41.01 -11.20 -41.36
N GLU A 34 -41.32 -11.26 -42.66
CA GLU A 34 -41.13 -10.16 -43.61
C GLU A 34 -42.15 -9.02 -43.41
N GLU A 35 -43.38 -9.30 -42.97
CA GLU A 35 -44.37 -8.28 -42.62
C GLU A 35 -44.08 -7.59 -41.26
N ILE A 36 -43.59 -8.33 -40.26
CA ILE A 36 -43.16 -7.78 -38.96
C ILE A 36 -41.90 -6.92 -39.13
N LEU A 37 -41.05 -7.23 -40.11
CA LEU A 37 -39.86 -6.44 -40.45
C LEU A 37 -40.20 -5.05 -41.02
N ASN A 38 -41.40 -4.88 -41.62
CA ASN A 38 -41.75 -3.69 -42.37
C ASN A 38 -42.56 -2.64 -41.60
N ASN A 39 -43.12 -2.95 -40.43
CA ASN A 39 -44.16 -2.10 -39.83
C ASN A 39 -43.83 -1.41 -38.50
N ASP A 40 -42.68 -1.65 -37.86
CA ASP A 40 -42.27 -0.83 -36.72
C ASP A 40 -40.74 -0.76 -36.62
N LYS A 41 -40.19 0.45 -36.49
CA LYS A 41 -38.77 0.74 -36.24
C LYS A 41 -38.36 0.43 -34.79
N ASP A 42 -38.95 -0.61 -34.22
CA ASP A 42 -38.51 -1.15 -32.94
C ASP A 42 -37.39 -2.13 -33.23
N GLU A 43 -36.16 -1.71 -32.99
CA GLU A 43 -34.98 -2.57 -33.12
C GLU A 43 -35.20 -3.86 -32.30
N LEU A 44 -35.27 -4.99 -33.00
CA LEU A 44 -35.55 -6.30 -32.43
C LEU A 44 -34.31 -6.81 -31.70
N PHE A 45 -34.28 -6.68 -30.37
CA PHE A 45 -33.17 -7.16 -29.54
C PHE A 45 -33.40 -8.58 -29.01
N LEU A 46 -32.35 -9.41 -29.06
CA LEU A 46 -32.28 -10.65 -28.29
C LEU A 46 -31.59 -10.37 -26.96
N VAL A 47 -32.25 -10.74 -25.87
CA VAL A 47 -31.64 -10.69 -24.53
C VAL A 47 -30.77 -11.93 -24.34
N ILE A 48 -29.78 -11.86 -23.45
CA ILE A 48 -28.89 -12.99 -23.12
C ILE A 48 -29.69 -14.25 -22.74
N SER A 49 -30.80 -14.10 -22.01
CA SER A 49 -31.69 -15.21 -21.65
C SER A 49 -32.33 -15.89 -22.86
N ASP A 50 -32.66 -15.12 -23.90
CA ASP A 50 -33.24 -15.62 -25.13
C ASP A 50 -32.22 -16.42 -25.94
N LEU A 51 -30.96 -15.95 -25.94
CA LEU A 51 -29.85 -16.63 -26.60
C LEU A 51 -29.53 -17.98 -25.94
N GLN A 52 -29.56 -18.03 -24.61
CA GLN A 52 -29.39 -19.26 -23.85
C GLN A 52 -30.53 -20.27 -24.10
N TRP A 53 -31.77 -19.78 -24.18
CA TRP A 53 -32.89 -20.64 -24.52
C TRP A 53 -32.74 -21.20 -25.95
N LEU A 54 -32.40 -20.35 -26.92
CA LEU A 54 -32.25 -20.74 -28.31
C LEU A 54 -31.14 -21.77 -28.49
N SER A 55 -30.02 -21.63 -27.78
CA SER A 55 -28.93 -22.60 -27.82
C SER A 55 -29.36 -23.99 -27.32
N ILE A 56 -30.11 -24.03 -26.21
CA ILE A 56 -30.62 -25.29 -25.64
C ILE A 56 -31.64 -25.94 -26.58
N TYR A 57 -32.51 -25.13 -27.19
CA TYR A 57 -33.53 -25.61 -28.13
C TYR A 57 -32.90 -26.22 -29.39
N LEU A 58 -31.92 -25.54 -30.00
CA LEU A 58 -31.21 -26.06 -31.17
C LEU A 58 -30.40 -27.31 -30.86
N GLN A 59 -29.91 -27.46 -29.63
CA GLN A 59 -29.22 -28.67 -29.20
C GLN A 59 -30.18 -29.88 -29.16
N LYS A 60 -31.37 -29.71 -28.57
CA LYS A 60 -32.40 -30.77 -28.53
C LYS A 60 -32.87 -31.19 -29.93
N MET A 61 -33.11 -30.22 -30.80
CA MET A 61 -33.48 -30.47 -32.21
C MET A 61 -32.44 -31.29 -32.98
N ARG A 62 -31.16 -31.18 -32.61
CA ARG A 62 -30.07 -31.95 -33.22
C ARG A 62 -30.01 -33.38 -32.67
N GLU A 63 -30.25 -33.54 -31.38
CA GLU A 63 -30.34 -34.87 -30.73
C GLU A 63 -31.50 -35.70 -31.33
N GLU A 64 -32.61 -35.05 -31.69
CA GLU A 64 -33.76 -35.66 -32.34
C GLU A 64 -33.59 -35.84 -33.88
N ASN A 65 -32.42 -35.53 -34.46
CA ASN A 65 -32.10 -35.58 -35.90
C ASN A 65 -33.05 -34.76 -36.81
N VAL A 66 -33.75 -33.76 -36.27
CA VAL A 66 -34.74 -32.98 -37.03
C VAL A 66 -34.08 -31.90 -37.87
N ASN A 67 -33.01 -31.27 -37.38
CA ASN A 67 -32.31 -30.18 -38.07
C ASN A 67 -30.85 -30.01 -37.60
N ASN A 68 -29.95 -29.55 -38.48
CA ASN A 68 -28.50 -29.43 -38.21
C ASN A 68 -27.97 -27.98 -38.24
N VAL A 69 -28.79 -26.99 -37.89
CA VAL A 69 -28.39 -25.58 -37.87
C VAL A 69 -27.63 -25.25 -36.57
N TYR A 70 -26.52 -24.51 -36.64
CA TYR A 70 -25.81 -24.07 -35.45
C TYR A 70 -26.17 -22.63 -35.08
N LEU A 71 -26.07 -22.31 -33.78
CA LEU A 71 -26.36 -20.96 -33.28
C LEU A 71 -25.47 -19.90 -33.92
N HIS A 72 -24.19 -20.20 -34.12
CA HIS A 72 -23.27 -19.24 -34.72
C HIS A 72 -23.68 -18.87 -36.14
N ASP A 73 -24.20 -19.82 -36.94
CA ASP A 73 -24.71 -19.57 -38.29
C ASP A 73 -25.88 -18.57 -38.29
N LEU A 74 -26.74 -18.64 -37.27
CA LEU A 74 -27.89 -17.74 -37.11
C LEU A 74 -27.49 -16.34 -36.63
N LEU A 75 -26.35 -16.22 -35.96
CA LEU A 75 -25.86 -14.94 -35.45
C LEU A 75 -24.94 -14.22 -36.44
N ILE A 76 -24.62 -14.83 -37.58
CA ILE A 76 -23.83 -14.18 -38.64
C ILE A 76 -24.58 -12.93 -39.11
N GLY A 77 -23.93 -11.76 -38.98
CA GLY A 77 -24.50 -10.47 -39.34
C GLY A 77 -25.28 -9.76 -38.23
N SER A 78 -25.38 -10.34 -37.03
CA SER A 78 -25.97 -9.67 -35.87
C SER A 78 -25.03 -8.61 -35.28
N ARG A 79 -25.62 -7.51 -34.76
CA ARG A 79 -24.89 -6.47 -34.02
C ARG A 79 -25.10 -6.71 -32.53
N VAL A 80 -24.00 -6.70 -31.76
CA VAL A 80 -24.04 -6.75 -30.31
C VAL A 80 -24.02 -5.32 -29.77
N GLU A 81 -25.06 -4.93 -29.06
CA GLU A 81 -25.10 -3.68 -28.30
C GLU A 81 -24.70 -3.95 -26.86
N ILE A 82 -23.71 -3.19 -26.38
CA ILE A 82 -23.21 -3.28 -25.01
C ILE A 82 -23.70 -2.04 -24.28
N PRO A 83 -24.27 -2.16 -23.07
CA PRO A 83 -24.67 -0.99 -22.30
C PRO A 83 -23.45 -0.12 -22.00
N GLU A 84 -23.56 1.19 -22.25
CA GLU A 84 -22.52 2.14 -21.88
C GLU A 84 -22.49 2.31 -20.34
N ASN A 85 -21.29 2.27 -19.78
CA ASN A 85 -21.10 2.48 -18.35
C ASN A 85 -21.24 3.97 -18.02
N GLU A 86 -22.07 4.32 -17.02
CA GLU A 86 -22.25 5.69 -16.57
C GLU A 86 -20.92 6.30 -16.08
N LEU A 87 -20.52 7.43 -16.68
CA LEU A 87 -19.33 8.16 -16.27
C LEU A 87 -19.64 9.03 -15.05
N LEU A 88 -19.24 8.56 -13.87
CA LEU A 88 -19.31 9.37 -12.65
C LEU A 88 -18.39 10.59 -12.76
N LYS A 89 -18.93 11.79 -12.55
CA LYS A 89 -18.16 13.03 -12.53
C LYS A 89 -17.19 13.03 -11.34
N ARG A 90 -15.91 13.32 -11.58
CA ARG A 90 -14.91 13.43 -10.52
C ARG A 90 -15.21 14.62 -9.59
N ASN A 91 -15.01 14.40 -8.30
CA ASN A 91 -15.12 15.46 -7.30
C ASN A 91 -13.95 16.47 -7.47
N PRO A 92 -14.21 17.77 -7.68
CA PRO A 92 -13.17 18.77 -7.93
C PRO A 92 -12.19 18.93 -6.75
N ASP A 93 -12.66 18.77 -5.51
CA ASP A 93 -11.82 18.91 -4.32
C ASP A 93 -10.79 17.79 -4.21
N LEU A 94 -11.18 16.57 -4.61
CA LEU A 94 -10.28 15.42 -4.61
C LEU A 94 -9.22 15.54 -5.72
N GLU A 95 -9.61 16.06 -6.88
CA GLU A 95 -8.68 16.29 -7.98
C GLU A 95 -7.62 17.33 -7.63
N ALA A 96 -8.03 18.45 -7.03
CA ALA A 96 -7.10 19.48 -6.54
C ALA A 96 -6.09 18.90 -5.52
N ARG A 97 -6.55 18.04 -4.61
CA ARG A 97 -5.68 17.35 -3.65
C ARG A 97 -4.71 16.38 -4.35
N CYS A 98 -5.18 15.61 -5.32
CA CYS A 98 -4.35 14.70 -6.09
C CYS A 98 -3.26 15.44 -6.87
N VAL A 99 -3.58 16.58 -7.49
CA VAL A 99 -2.60 17.43 -8.17
C VAL A 99 -1.53 17.92 -7.20
N LYS A 100 -1.95 18.41 -6.02
CA LYS A 100 -1.02 18.85 -4.97
C LYS A 100 -0.10 17.73 -4.49
N LEU A 101 -0.65 16.54 -4.21
CA LEU A 101 0.12 15.38 -3.75
C LEU A 101 1.10 14.90 -4.82
N ARG A 102 0.67 14.87 -6.09
CA ARG A 102 1.54 14.51 -7.21
C ARG A 102 2.71 15.48 -7.35
N ALA A 103 2.44 16.79 -7.32
CA ALA A 103 3.50 17.80 -7.35
C ALA A 103 4.48 17.67 -6.17
N GLN A 104 4.01 17.32 -4.97
CA GLN A 104 4.87 17.07 -3.81
C GLN A 104 5.74 15.81 -3.98
N GLN A 105 5.18 14.75 -4.55
CA GLN A 105 5.92 13.52 -4.85
C GLN A 105 6.99 13.76 -5.90
N GLU A 106 6.62 14.41 -7.01
CA GLU A 106 7.56 14.78 -8.08
C GLU A 106 8.69 15.68 -7.55
N ALA A 107 8.39 16.66 -6.70
CA ALA A 107 9.42 17.50 -6.09
C ALA A 107 10.36 16.70 -5.16
N ARG A 108 9.84 15.70 -4.44
CA ARG A 108 10.66 14.82 -3.59
C ARG A 108 11.55 13.91 -4.44
N GLU A 109 11.01 13.34 -5.50
CA GLU A 109 11.74 12.49 -6.45
C GLU A 109 12.82 13.29 -7.17
N TYR A 110 12.49 14.50 -7.65
CA TYR A 110 13.46 15.41 -8.24
C TYR A 110 14.61 15.70 -7.28
N ARG A 111 14.32 16.11 -6.04
CA ARG A 111 15.36 16.33 -5.02
C ARG A 111 16.19 15.08 -4.71
N LYS A 112 15.60 13.89 -4.79
CA LYS A 112 16.32 12.62 -4.60
C LYS A 112 17.27 12.36 -5.77
N MET A 113 16.82 12.60 -7.02
CA MET A 113 17.62 12.43 -8.22
C MET A 113 18.75 13.46 -8.32
N THR A 114 18.49 14.72 -7.94
CA THR A 114 19.49 15.80 -8.01
C THR A 114 20.36 15.92 -6.77
N LYS A 115 20.13 15.09 -5.73
CA LYS A 115 20.89 15.12 -4.47
C LYS A 115 22.41 15.03 -4.68
N SER A 116 22.84 14.23 -5.65
CA SER A 116 24.26 14.00 -5.94
C SER A 116 24.89 15.05 -6.86
N VAL A 117 24.07 15.91 -7.48
CA VAL A 117 24.53 16.95 -8.42
C VAL A 117 24.75 18.28 -7.69
N ASP A 118 24.03 18.52 -6.58
CA ASP A 118 24.20 19.69 -5.73
C ASP A 118 25.43 19.56 -4.81
N ASN A 119 26.62 19.77 -5.35
CA ASN A 119 27.89 19.79 -4.61
C ASN A 119 28.04 21.04 -3.71
N VAL A 120 27.13 22.02 -3.81
CA VAL A 120 27.15 23.25 -3.02
C VAL A 120 26.57 23.02 -1.62
N ARG A 121 25.81 21.93 -1.44
CA ARG A 121 25.16 21.57 -0.17
C ARG A 121 25.58 20.19 0.34
N ILE A 122 26.87 19.86 0.20
CA ILE A 122 27.46 18.76 0.97
C ILE A 122 27.33 19.14 2.44
N LYS A 123 26.25 18.69 3.09
CA LYS A 123 26.20 18.68 4.55
C LYS A 123 27.29 17.71 4.96
N PHE A 124 28.35 18.24 5.56
CA PHE A 124 29.30 17.40 6.26
C PHE A 124 28.50 16.50 7.22
N PRO A 125 28.84 15.21 7.36
CA PRO A 125 28.10 14.30 8.23
C PRO A 125 27.96 14.85 9.67
N GLU A 126 28.94 15.66 10.09
CA GLU A 126 28.99 16.49 11.31
C GLU A 126 27.75 17.43 11.48
N ASP A 127 27.20 17.96 10.39
CA ASP A 127 26.08 18.94 10.37
C ASP A 127 24.70 18.28 10.30
N THR A 128 24.65 16.95 10.21
CA THR A 128 23.37 16.24 10.22
C THR A 128 22.86 16.19 11.65
N ILE A 129 21.69 16.78 11.91
CA ILE A 129 21.02 16.79 13.22
C ILE A 129 20.98 15.38 13.84
N ALA A 130 20.80 14.34 13.02
CA ALA A 130 20.82 12.95 13.47
C ALA A 130 22.19 12.49 14.03
N TYR A 131 23.29 12.96 13.46
CA TYR A 131 24.65 12.67 13.94
C TYR A 131 24.90 13.36 15.29
N GLN A 132 24.56 14.64 15.39
CA GLN A 132 24.68 15.41 16.64
C GLN A 132 23.83 14.80 17.76
N LEU A 133 22.57 14.42 17.47
CA LEU A 133 21.69 13.73 18.43
C LEU A 133 22.28 12.41 18.92
N LYS A 134 22.89 11.63 18.02
CA LYS A 134 23.55 10.36 18.39
C LYS A 134 24.74 10.60 19.30
N HIS A 135 25.52 11.65 19.05
CA HIS A 135 26.66 12.03 19.88
C HIS A 135 26.23 12.49 21.27
N LEU A 136 25.19 13.34 21.34
CA LEU A 136 24.59 13.81 22.60
C LEU A 136 24.04 12.65 23.45
N ASN A 137 23.35 11.69 22.84
CA ASN A 137 22.85 10.52 23.57
C ASN A 137 23.99 9.73 24.23
N ARG A 138 25.13 9.57 23.54
CA ARG A 138 26.30 8.87 24.10
C ARG A 138 26.89 9.63 25.28
N GLN A 139 27.00 10.96 25.18
CA GLN A 139 27.49 11.80 26.28
C GLN A 139 26.54 11.81 27.47
N LEU A 140 25.22 11.87 27.24
CA LEU A 140 24.20 11.78 28.30
C LEU A 140 24.29 10.46 29.08
N ILE A 141 24.49 9.33 28.37
CA ILE A 141 24.68 8.02 29.02
C ILE A 141 25.94 8.03 29.90
N ALA A 142 27.04 8.63 29.43
CA ALA A 142 28.28 8.74 30.21
C ALA A 142 28.11 9.59 31.48
N VAL A 143 27.40 10.72 31.39
CA VAL A 143 27.07 11.56 32.55
C VAL A 143 26.15 10.80 33.53
N GLY A 144 25.18 10.04 33.01
CA GLY A 144 24.33 9.19 33.84
C GLY A 144 25.13 8.14 34.62
N GLN A 145 26.06 7.45 33.95
CA GLN A 145 26.96 6.48 34.58
C GLN A 145 27.81 7.13 35.68
N PHE A 146 28.34 8.33 35.43
CA PHE A 146 29.11 9.08 36.43
C PHE A 146 28.31 9.31 37.71
N ILE A 147 27.07 9.79 37.60
CA ILE A 147 26.20 10.05 38.76
C ILE A 147 25.90 8.75 39.51
N ILE A 148 25.56 7.68 38.77
CA ILE A 148 25.27 6.36 39.35
C ILE A 148 26.50 5.81 40.09
N SER A 149 27.70 5.99 39.55
CA SER A 149 28.97 5.57 40.15
C SER A 149 29.24 6.27 41.49
N ILE A 150 29.02 7.59 41.56
CA ILE A 150 29.16 8.36 42.81
C ILE A 150 28.14 7.89 43.85
N PHE A 151 26.88 7.72 43.45
CA PHE A 151 25.82 7.23 44.33
C PHE A 151 26.12 5.83 44.85
N ALA A 152 26.57 4.92 43.97
CA ALA A 152 26.96 3.58 44.34
C ALA A 152 28.15 3.57 45.30
N GLY A 153 29.16 4.40 45.06
CA GLY A 153 30.32 4.59 45.93
C GLY A 153 29.95 5.09 47.33
N PHE A 154 29.06 6.09 47.38
CA PHE A 154 28.54 6.61 48.64
C PHE A 154 27.72 5.56 49.40
N LEU A 155 26.78 4.90 48.72
CA LEU A 155 25.95 3.84 49.31
C LEU A 155 26.80 2.65 49.78
N PHE A 156 27.83 2.29 49.03
CA PHE A 156 28.78 1.24 49.41
C PHE A 156 29.56 1.62 50.67
N GLY A 157 30.12 2.83 50.74
CA GLY A 157 30.86 3.27 51.92
C GLY A 157 29.97 3.50 53.15
N PHE A 158 28.73 3.96 52.96
CA PHE A 158 27.79 4.21 54.06
C PHE A 158 27.07 2.94 54.53
N ARG A 159 26.38 2.24 53.61
CA ARG A 159 25.53 1.09 53.91
C ARG A 159 26.26 -0.25 53.73
N GLY A 160 27.18 -0.34 52.77
CA GLY A 160 27.94 -1.56 52.51
C GLY A 160 28.86 -1.95 53.67
N ILE A 161 29.45 -0.98 54.36
CA ILE A 161 30.34 -1.24 55.50
C ILE A 161 29.55 -1.65 56.74
N GLU A 162 28.35 -1.11 56.94
CA GLU A 162 27.44 -1.59 57.98
C GLU A 162 27.07 -3.08 57.78
N LEU A 163 26.88 -3.51 56.52
CA LEU A 163 26.61 -4.92 56.21
C LEU A 163 27.82 -5.83 56.46
N MET A 164 29.04 -5.32 56.30
CA MET A 164 30.28 -6.09 56.45
C MET A 164 30.82 -6.14 57.89
N ILE A 165 30.85 -5.00 58.59
CA ILE A 165 31.50 -4.82 59.90
C ILE A 165 30.50 -4.74 61.08
N GLY A 166 29.21 -4.44 60.83
CA GLY A 166 28.17 -4.33 61.87
C GLY A 166 27.97 -2.92 62.44
N THR A 167 27.74 -2.82 63.76
CA THR A 167 27.34 -1.57 64.46
C THR A 167 28.48 -0.55 64.56
N LEU A 168 28.72 0.16 63.46
CA LEU A 168 29.57 1.35 63.40
C LEU A 168 28.72 2.61 63.66
N ASP A 169 29.30 3.63 64.29
CA ASP A 169 28.58 4.89 64.53
C ASP A 169 28.22 5.59 63.20
N PHE A 170 27.07 6.27 63.19
CA PHE A 170 26.53 6.93 62.00
C PHE A 170 27.53 7.93 61.41
N GLY A 171 28.24 8.68 62.25
CA GLY A 171 29.23 9.66 61.82
C GLY A 171 30.38 9.04 61.02
N PHE A 172 30.92 7.91 61.49
CA PHE A 172 31.99 7.19 60.78
C PHE A 172 31.51 6.61 59.45
N ARG A 173 30.28 6.08 59.39
CA ARG A 173 29.69 5.57 58.14
C ARG A 173 29.51 6.68 57.11
N LEU A 174 29.03 7.84 57.57
CA LEU A 174 28.85 9.00 56.71
C LEU A 174 30.19 9.51 56.18
N LEU A 175 31.19 9.64 57.06
CA LEU A 175 32.54 10.06 56.68
C LEU A 175 33.13 9.10 55.64
N LEU A 176 33.02 7.79 55.85
CA LEU A 176 33.57 6.79 54.95
C LEU A 176 32.84 6.77 53.61
N GLY A 177 31.50 6.89 53.62
CA GLY A 177 30.70 7.06 52.40
C GLY A 177 31.16 8.26 51.57
N VAL A 178 31.37 9.41 52.19
CA VAL A 178 31.85 10.63 51.51
C VAL A 178 33.28 10.44 51.00
N MET A 179 34.19 9.82 51.78
CA MET A 179 35.57 9.57 51.34
C MET A 179 35.62 8.64 50.12
N CYS A 180 34.85 7.55 50.12
CA CYS A 180 34.74 6.67 48.95
C CYS A 180 34.17 7.41 47.73
N ALA A 181 33.11 8.20 47.92
CA ALA A 181 32.51 8.99 46.83
C ALA A 181 33.49 10.02 46.25
N LEU A 182 34.32 10.67 47.09
CA LEU A 182 35.33 11.62 46.64
C LEU A 182 36.43 10.95 45.79
N ILE A 183 36.93 9.80 46.23
CA ILE A 183 37.94 9.04 45.48
C ILE A 183 37.39 8.64 44.10
N ILE A 184 36.16 8.13 44.06
CA ILE A 184 35.50 7.75 42.80
C ILE A 184 35.26 8.97 41.92
N THR A 185 34.83 10.09 42.49
CA THR A 185 34.60 11.33 41.74
C THR A 185 35.89 11.83 41.08
N LEU A 186 37.02 11.80 41.81
CA LEU A 186 38.33 12.18 41.28
C LEU A 186 38.80 11.24 40.16
N ALA A 187 38.56 9.93 40.31
CA ALA A 187 38.89 8.96 39.27
C ALA A 187 38.04 9.18 38.01
N GLU A 188 36.73 9.33 38.16
CA GLU A 188 35.79 9.49 37.04
C GLU A 188 35.99 10.82 36.30
N ILE A 189 36.23 11.94 37.00
CA ILE A 189 36.49 13.23 36.35
C ILE A 189 37.82 13.23 35.59
N TYR A 190 38.83 12.51 36.11
CA TYR A 190 40.10 12.31 35.41
C TYR A 190 39.91 11.49 34.13
N PHE A 191 39.17 10.39 34.20
CA PHE A 191 38.86 9.58 33.01
C PHE A 191 38.03 10.35 31.98
N LEU A 192 37.07 11.16 32.42
CA LEU A 192 36.28 12.00 31.54
C LEU A 192 37.14 13.05 30.82
N ALA A 193 37.99 13.77 31.57
CA ALA A 193 38.90 14.76 31.01
C ALA A 193 39.89 14.15 30.02
N LYS A 194 40.46 12.98 30.34
CA LYS A 194 41.37 12.26 29.45
C LYS A 194 40.67 11.83 28.15
N LYS A 195 39.46 11.27 28.25
CA LYS A 195 38.68 10.85 27.09
C LYS A 195 38.29 12.04 26.21
N LEU A 196 37.98 13.18 26.80
CA LEU A 196 37.66 14.41 26.08
C LEU A 196 38.88 14.96 25.33
N ASN A 197 40.08 14.85 25.93
CA ASN A 197 41.35 15.22 25.28
C ASN A 197 41.73 14.27 24.12
N GLU A 198 41.50 12.97 24.28
CA GLU A 198 41.68 11.98 23.21
C GLU A 198 40.72 12.23 22.03
N GLU A 199 39.46 12.59 22.30
CA GLU A 199 38.49 12.94 21.27
C GLU A 199 38.88 14.25 20.55
N ALA A 200 39.38 15.26 21.26
CA ALA A 200 39.83 16.52 20.67
C ALA A 200 41.05 16.34 19.75
N THR A 201 42.05 15.57 20.19
CA THR A 201 43.25 15.28 19.40
C THR A 201 42.95 14.42 18.16
N PHE A 202 42.03 13.46 18.26
CA PHE A 202 41.58 12.68 17.10
C PHE A 202 40.96 13.58 16.01
N MET A 203 40.10 14.53 16.38
CA MET A 203 39.51 15.47 15.43
C MET A 203 40.57 16.31 14.70
N GLU A 204 41.62 16.74 15.41
CA GLU A 204 42.73 17.48 14.82
C GLU A 204 43.49 16.65 13.76
N THR A 205 43.77 15.37 14.04
CA THR A 205 44.45 14.48 13.09
C THR A 205 43.64 14.19 11.82
N VAL A 206 42.32 14.01 11.95
CA VAL A 206 41.43 13.74 10.80
C VAL A 206 41.29 14.97 9.89
N GLN A 207 41.25 16.17 10.47
CA GLN A 207 41.21 17.42 9.71
C GLN A 207 42.51 17.63 8.91
N LEU A 208 43.66 17.27 9.50
CA LEU A 208 44.97 17.36 8.84
C LEU A 208 45.13 16.35 7.69
N GLU A 209 44.68 15.11 7.85
CA GLU A 209 44.67 14.11 6.75
C GLU A 209 43.70 14.47 5.63
N GLY A 210 42.58 15.12 5.95
CA GLY A 210 41.62 15.64 4.96
C GLY A 210 42.18 16.80 4.13
N GLN A 211 43.10 17.59 4.68
CA GLN A 211 43.77 18.68 3.96
C GLN A 211 44.99 18.23 3.13
N GLN A 212 45.62 17.08 3.44
CA GLN A 212 46.77 16.57 2.69
C GLN A 212 46.41 15.74 1.45
N ASN A 213 45.15 15.30 1.33
CA ASN A 213 44.65 14.51 0.19
C ASN A 213 43.85 15.34 -0.83
N MET A 214 44.03 16.66 -0.85
CA MET A 214 43.45 17.58 -1.85
C MET A 214 44.55 18.22 -2.70
#